data_AF-A0A847CE64-F1
#
_entry.id   AF-A0A847CE64-F1
#
_cell.length_a   1.000
_cell.length_b   1.000
_cell.length_c   1.000
_cell.angle_alpha   90.00
_cell.angle_beta   90.00
_cell.angle_gamma   90.00
#
_symmetry.space_group_name_H-M   'P 1'
#
loop_
_entity.id
_entity.type
_entity.pdbx_description
1 polymer ?
#
loop_
_entity_poly.entity_id
_entity_poly.type
_entity_poly.pdbx_seq_one_letter_code
_entity_poly.pdbx_strand_id
1 'polypeptide(L)'
;LVDISTNHAGYFSKDNSSSDEAVAQEVQDILVNKKKLLSFKDENRNYIFRRFLFSKWTLKEGWDNPNVFTITKLRSSGSENSKIQEVGRGLRLPVDENGNRCSGVEQFTLNYIVDFTEEDFAQKLVDEINGEHGGKLYITKSEIQAAAEKRGVEYKILRRELDIGEYIDFDEEKEINGEISYPLIDAQYEAFCLNYPEFENVKNRKLQKGKIIDRNKAEKNNIRIKPKQYGEIKNLWLALNKKYAIIFNNDLNSLLENDLPSILKDDVFSNYITTSQRQKIEYKDGSMELHSSGDNIQQSIANKIPYNEFLKRASLRTQIPITVLHKSITEIANNLKSENKEFSNDFINAQSLERLCSKVRDWKNLHFDGRFQYKKISNKNENYSSLSKIDGSPKDFIACGMIGIQTEEGSTSENYLYDVIAYDSPLEAENVKSGGIDKVVVYGKIPRKSIAIPTIVGETYSPDFMYVVKKGVSDELNLIIETKDVNTESDLRDVEKIKISCAEVFFEQLKADGIKAEFHHQLTNEKIRTLLDKVSS
;
A
#
# COMPACT_ATOMS: atom_id res chain seq x y z
N LEU A 1 -20.87 -12.32 -26.56
CA LEU A 1 -22.20 -12.32 -25.90
C LEU A 1 -23.02 -13.56 -26.29
N VAL A 2 -22.37 -14.72 -26.48
CA VAL A 2 -23.00 -15.88 -27.15
C VAL A 2 -23.92 -16.68 -26.24
N ASP A 3 -23.85 -16.48 -24.92
CA ASP A 3 -24.83 -17.07 -23.99
C ASP A 3 -24.99 -16.18 -22.75
N ILE A 4 -26.13 -15.49 -22.64
CA ILE A 4 -26.45 -14.62 -21.49
C ILE A 4 -26.84 -15.47 -20.28
N SER A 5 -27.40 -16.66 -20.51
CA SER A 5 -27.98 -17.50 -19.47
C SER A 5 -26.94 -18.00 -18.46
N THR A 6 -25.68 -18.17 -18.91
CA THR A 6 -24.56 -18.66 -18.09
C THR A 6 -23.94 -17.59 -17.18
N ASN A 7 -24.25 -16.31 -17.40
CA ASN A 7 -23.63 -15.17 -16.68
C ASN A 7 -24.35 -14.77 -15.39
N HIS A 8 -25.53 -15.33 -15.15
CA HIS A 8 -26.33 -15.11 -13.96
C HIS A 8 -26.79 -16.43 -13.35
N ALA A 9 -27.06 -16.43 -12.04
CA ALA A 9 -27.75 -17.51 -11.36
C ALA A 9 -28.67 -16.92 -10.29
N GLY A 10 -29.82 -17.55 -10.09
CA GLY A 10 -30.64 -17.25 -8.94
C GLY A 10 -31.92 -18.03 -8.89
N TYR A 11 -32.40 -18.26 -7.67
CA TYR A 11 -33.72 -18.83 -7.42
C TYR A 11 -34.70 -17.66 -7.28
N PHE A 12 -35.39 -17.31 -8.37
CA PHE A 12 -36.42 -16.26 -8.34
C PHE A 12 -37.76 -16.64 -8.97
N SER A 13 -37.84 -17.73 -9.72
CA SER A 13 -39.08 -18.12 -10.38
C SER A 13 -39.85 -19.14 -9.55
N LYS A 14 -40.82 -18.63 -8.78
CA LYS A 14 -42.11 -19.32 -8.72
C LYS A 14 -42.74 -19.20 -10.11
N ASP A 15 -42.64 -20.26 -10.91
CA ASP A 15 -43.84 -20.74 -11.57
C ASP A 15 -44.33 -21.92 -10.72
N ASN A 16 -45.63 -22.02 -10.47
CA ASN A 16 -46.25 -23.00 -9.56
C ASN A 16 -46.11 -24.47 -10.00
N SER A 17 -45.05 -24.83 -10.74
CA SER A 17 -44.87 -26.13 -11.40
C SER A 17 -43.44 -26.69 -11.34
N SER A 18 -42.55 -26.17 -10.49
CA SER A 18 -41.23 -26.80 -10.23
C SER A 18 -41.18 -27.43 -8.83
N SER A 19 -40.71 -28.68 -8.76
CA SER A 19 -40.60 -29.46 -7.52
C SER A 19 -39.53 -28.89 -6.58
N ASP A 20 -39.71 -29.11 -5.29
CA ASP A 20 -38.80 -28.66 -4.21
C ASP A 20 -37.33 -29.09 -4.41
N GLU A 21 -37.08 -30.13 -5.21
CA GLU A 21 -35.74 -30.66 -5.52
C GLU A 21 -34.92 -29.73 -6.42
N ALA A 22 -35.55 -29.03 -7.37
CA ALA A 22 -34.84 -28.08 -8.25
C ALA A 22 -34.37 -26.84 -7.48
N VAL A 23 -35.19 -26.38 -6.53
CA VAL A 23 -34.85 -25.28 -5.62
C VAL A 23 -33.75 -25.71 -4.67
N ALA A 24 -33.82 -26.93 -4.12
CA ALA A 24 -32.76 -27.48 -3.29
C ALA A 24 -31.43 -27.58 -4.06
N GLN A 25 -31.46 -27.98 -5.34
CA GLN A 25 -30.26 -28.03 -6.19
C GLN A 25 -29.67 -26.64 -6.50
N GLU A 26 -30.48 -25.62 -6.80
CA GLU A 26 -29.98 -24.26 -7.02
C GLU A 26 -29.41 -23.63 -5.72
N VAL A 27 -30.08 -23.86 -4.60
CA VAL A 27 -29.61 -23.44 -3.27
C VAL A 27 -28.29 -24.16 -2.94
N GLN A 28 -28.19 -25.46 -3.23
CA GLN A 28 -26.96 -26.22 -3.07
C GLN A 28 -25.85 -25.76 -4.02
N ASP A 29 -26.14 -25.41 -5.28
CA ASP A 29 -25.15 -24.85 -6.22
C ASP A 29 -24.57 -23.53 -5.68
N ILE A 30 -25.40 -22.65 -5.13
CA ILE A 30 -24.95 -21.35 -4.59
C ILE A 30 -24.20 -21.52 -3.25
N LEU A 31 -24.63 -22.45 -2.38
CA LEU A 31 -24.07 -22.63 -1.03
C LEU A 31 -22.86 -23.57 -0.98
N VAL A 32 -22.84 -24.63 -1.80
CA VAL A 32 -21.81 -25.67 -1.80
C VAL A 32 -20.72 -25.39 -2.83
N ASN A 33 -21.02 -24.78 -3.99
CA ASN A 33 -20.02 -24.44 -5.00
C ASN A 33 -19.37 -23.05 -4.82
N LYS A 34 -19.09 -22.63 -3.57
CA LYS A 34 -18.35 -21.39 -3.24
C LYS A 34 -17.05 -21.24 -4.05
N LYS A 35 -16.34 -22.36 -4.27
CA LYS A 35 -15.10 -22.39 -5.06
C LYS A 35 -15.32 -22.12 -6.56
N LYS A 36 -16.45 -22.56 -7.14
CA LYS A 36 -16.74 -22.29 -8.57
C LYS A 36 -17.11 -20.83 -8.81
N LEU A 37 -17.75 -20.17 -7.84
CA LEU A 37 -18.08 -18.75 -7.92
C LEU A 37 -16.85 -17.84 -7.78
N LEU A 38 -15.82 -18.29 -7.06
CA LEU A 38 -14.54 -17.59 -6.93
C LEU A 38 -13.59 -17.89 -8.09
N SER A 39 -13.69 -19.08 -8.70
CA SER A 39 -12.82 -19.48 -9.79
C SER A 39 -13.15 -18.75 -11.10
N PHE A 40 -12.11 -18.33 -11.81
CA PHE A 40 -12.24 -17.77 -13.15
C PHE A 40 -12.35 -18.84 -14.24
N LYS A 41 -12.01 -20.10 -13.92
CA LYS A 41 -12.01 -21.24 -14.86
C LYS A 41 -12.59 -22.50 -14.23
N ASP A 42 -13.27 -23.31 -15.05
CA ASP A 42 -13.70 -24.65 -14.64
C ASP A 42 -12.55 -25.68 -14.74
N GLU A 43 -12.82 -26.93 -14.38
CA GLU A 43 -11.86 -28.06 -14.46
C GLU A 43 -11.35 -28.30 -15.88
N ASN A 44 -12.11 -27.87 -16.90
CA ASN A 44 -11.79 -27.99 -18.32
C ASN A 44 -11.12 -26.72 -18.88
N ARG A 45 -10.74 -25.77 -18.03
CA ARG A 45 -10.14 -24.45 -18.36
C ARG A 45 -11.03 -23.50 -19.16
N ASN A 46 -12.33 -23.75 -19.23
CA ASN A 46 -13.28 -22.79 -19.78
C ASN A 46 -13.52 -21.66 -18.78
N TYR A 47 -13.71 -20.45 -19.29
CA TYR A 47 -13.95 -19.28 -18.45
C TYR A 47 -15.34 -19.33 -17.80
N ILE A 48 -15.38 -19.13 -16.48
CA ILE A 48 -16.62 -18.96 -15.73
C ILE A 48 -16.96 -17.47 -15.71
N PHE A 49 -18.04 -17.10 -16.39
CA PHE A 49 -18.49 -15.70 -16.52
C PHE A 49 -19.68 -15.35 -15.62
N ARG A 50 -20.03 -16.23 -14.67
CA ARG A 50 -21.12 -15.98 -13.72
C ARG A 50 -20.73 -14.82 -12.78
N ARG A 51 -21.39 -13.67 -12.94
CA ARG A 51 -21.13 -12.43 -12.17
C ARG A 51 -22.35 -11.87 -11.46
N PHE A 52 -23.56 -12.26 -11.88
CA PHE A 52 -24.80 -11.79 -11.27
C PHE A 52 -25.44 -12.91 -10.45
N LEU A 53 -25.69 -12.62 -9.18
CA LEU A 53 -26.31 -13.55 -8.25
C LEU A 53 -27.59 -12.95 -7.73
N PHE A 54 -28.65 -13.73 -7.85
CA PHE A 54 -29.99 -13.34 -7.57
C PHE A 54 -30.52 -14.29 -6.48
N SER A 55 -30.91 -13.77 -5.30
CA SER A 55 -31.44 -14.60 -4.23
C SER A 55 -32.46 -13.86 -3.36
N LYS A 56 -33.38 -14.63 -2.77
CA LYS A 56 -34.43 -14.18 -1.83
C LYS A 56 -33.95 -14.06 -0.37
N TRP A 57 -32.85 -14.75 0.01
CA TRP A 57 -32.39 -14.92 1.41
C TRP A 57 -30.86 -15.08 1.56
N THR A 58 -30.06 -14.60 0.61
CA THR A 58 -28.64 -14.98 0.46
C THR A 58 -27.79 -14.69 1.69
N LEU A 59 -28.10 -13.66 2.47
CA LEU A 59 -27.22 -13.21 3.54
C LEU A 59 -27.67 -13.66 4.95
N LYS A 60 -28.76 -14.43 5.06
CA LYS A 60 -29.16 -15.12 6.29
C LYS A 60 -28.55 -16.53 6.41
N GLU A 61 -28.34 -17.24 5.31
CA GLU A 61 -27.89 -18.64 5.32
C GLU A 61 -26.46 -18.82 4.81
N GLY A 62 -25.46 -18.51 5.64
CA GLY A 62 -24.09 -19.02 5.46
C GLY A 62 -23.31 -18.55 4.22
N TRP A 63 -23.80 -17.54 3.51
CA TRP A 63 -23.11 -16.96 2.35
C TRP A 63 -21.98 -16.03 2.80
N ASP A 64 -20.83 -16.25 2.19
CA ASP A 64 -19.54 -15.68 2.58
C ASP A 64 -18.62 -15.69 1.36
N ASN A 65 -18.78 -14.69 0.50
CA ASN A 65 -17.97 -14.51 -0.70
C ASN A 65 -17.21 -13.18 -0.60
N PRO A 66 -15.86 -13.20 -0.53
CA PRO A 66 -15.05 -11.98 -0.43
C PRO A 66 -15.06 -11.12 -1.72
N ASN A 67 -15.47 -11.67 -2.87
CA ASN A 67 -15.43 -10.97 -4.17
C ASN A 67 -16.78 -10.35 -4.53
N VAL A 68 -17.52 -9.88 -3.53
CA VAL A 68 -18.82 -9.21 -3.70
C VAL A 68 -18.58 -7.71 -3.62
N PHE A 69 -18.67 -7.05 -4.77
CA PHE A 69 -18.44 -5.61 -4.87
C PHE A 69 -19.74 -4.80 -4.98
N THR A 70 -20.88 -5.47 -5.13
CA THR A 70 -22.18 -4.82 -5.24
C THR A 70 -23.25 -5.68 -4.62
N ILE A 71 -24.03 -5.08 -3.71
CA ILE A 71 -25.25 -5.65 -3.15
C ILE A 71 -26.37 -4.70 -3.51
N THR A 72 -27.37 -5.20 -4.23
CA THR A 72 -28.57 -4.45 -4.60
C THR A 72 -29.76 -5.02 -3.85
N LYS A 73 -30.33 -4.24 -2.94
CA LYS A 73 -31.51 -4.61 -2.17
C LYS A 73 -32.77 -4.16 -2.92
N LEU A 74 -33.56 -5.13 -3.37
CA LEU A 74 -34.78 -4.89 -4.16
C LEU A 74 -36.08 -4.89 -3.33
N ARG A 75 -36.00 -5.09 -2.01
CA ARG A 75 -37.15 -5.05 -1.09
C ARG A 75 -36.77 -4.49 0.28
N SER A 76 -37.64 -3.70 0.89
CA SER A 76 -37.49 -3.12 2.22
C SER A 76 -38.03 -3.99 3.35
N SER A 77 -37.49 -5.20 3.50
CA SER A 77 -37.86 -6.10 4.60
C SER A 77 -36.63 -6.54 5.42
N GLY A 78 -36.79 -6.61 6.75
CA GLY A 78 -35.75 -6.98 7.72
C GLY A 78 -35.52 -5.91 8.79
N SER A 79 -35.11 -6.34 10.00
CA SER A 79 -34.69 -5.42 11.08
C SER A 79 -33.36 -4.74 10.76
N GLU A 80 -33.10 -3.56 11.33
CA GLU A 80 -31.84 -2.81 11.16
C GLU A 80 -30.60 -3.69 11.47
N ASN A 81 -30.64 -4.48 12.54
CA ASN A 81 -29.60 -5.45 12.89
C ASN A 81 -29.34 -6.51 11.81
N SER A 82 -30.38 -6.97 11.12
CA SER A 82 -30.23 -7.90 9.99
C SER A 82 -29.48 -7.22 8.85
N LYS A 83 -29.82 -5.96 8.54
CA LYS A 83 -29.22 -5.21 7.43
C LYS A 83 -27.72 -4.94 7.65
N ILE A 84 -27.30 -4.61 8.87
CA ILE A 84 -25.87 -4.40 9.19
C ILE A 84 -25.07 -5.70 9.03
N GLN A 85 -25.62 -6.83 9.47
CA GLN A 85 -24.97 -8.14 9.28
C GLN A 85 -24.86 -8.53 7.80
N GLU A 86 -25.85 -8.18 6.98
CA GLU A 86 -25.82 -8.37 5.53
C GLU A 86 -24.70 -7.57 4.86
N VAL A 87 -24.55 -6.28 5.22
CA VAL A 87 -23.46 -5.42 4.75
C VAL A 87 -22.10 -5.96 5.20
N GLY A 88 -21.98 -6.36 6.48
CA GLY A 88 -20.74 -6.89 7.06
C GLY A 88 -20.22 -8.15 6.36
N ARG A 89 -21.09 -8.95 5.74
CA ARG A 89 -20.68 -10.11 4.92
C ARG A 89 -20.02 -9.71 3.60
N GLY A 90 -20.37 -8.55 3.04
CA GLY A 90 -19.77 -8.01 1.83
C GLY A 90 -18.50 -7.18 2.04
N LEU A 91 -18.18 -6.79 3.28
CA LEU A 91 -16.99 -5.96 3.61
C LEU A 91 -15.68 -6.74 3.72
N ARG A 92 -15.67 -8.02 3.30
CA ARG A 92 -14.46 -8.85 3.37
C ARG A 92 -13.49 -8.46 2.27
N LEU A 93 -12.19 -8.47 2.58
CA LEU A 93 -11.15 -8.22 1.57
C LEU A 93 -11.25 -9.25 0.44
N PRO A 94 -11.27 -8.80 -0.83
CA PRO A 94 -11.37 -9.68 -1.98
C PRO A 94 -10.12 -10.55 -2.13
N VAL A 95 -10.27 -11.60 -2.92
CA VAL A 95 -9.18 -12.51 -3.30
C VAL A 95 -8.89 -12.42 -4.79
N ASP A 96 -7.61 -12.54 -5.14
CA ASP A 96 -7.14 -12.56 -6.54
C ASP A 96 -7.42 -13.92 -7.23
N GLU A 97 -6.99 -14.04 -8.49
CA GLU A 97 -7.12 -15.29 -9.29
C GLU A 97 -6.39 -16.50 -8.68
N ASN A 98 -5.46 -16.25 -7.75
CA ASN A 98 -4.70 -17.27 -7.04
C ASN A 98 -5.28 -17.56 -5.64
N GLY A 99 -6.36 -16.87 -5.25
CA GLY A 99 -7.02 -17.02 -3.95
C GLY A 99 -6.34 -16.25 -2.82
N ASN A 100 -5.36 -15.38 -3.11
CA ASN A 100 -4.71 -14.55 -2.10
C ASN A 100 -5.57 -13.34 -1.76
N ARG A 101 -5.68 -13.00 -0.47
CA ARG A 101 -6.37 -11.76 -0.05
C ARG A 101 -5.61 -10.54 -0.56
N CYS A 102 -6.32 -9.62 -1.20
CA CYS A 102 -5.75 -8.37 -1.68
C CYS A 102 -5.65 -7.36 -0.51
N SER A 103 -4.60 -7.48 0.30
CA SER A 103 -4.29 -6.51 1.37
C SER A 103 -3.18 -5.55 0.93
N GLY A 104 -3.39 -4.24 1.09
CA GLY A 104 -2.32 -3.22 1.05
C GLY A 104 -1.99 -2.59 -0.30
N VAL A 105 -2.69 -2.93 -1.40
CA VAL A 105 -2.33 -2.44 -2.75
C VAL A 105 -3.33 -1.41 -3.30
N GLU A 106 -4.62 -1.59 -3.01
CA GLU A 106 -5.74 -0.73 -3.44
C GLU A 106 -6.84 -0.67 -2.37
N GLN A 107 -7.59 0.43 -2.32
CA GLN A 107 -8.80 0.54 -1.51
C GLN A 107 -9.98 -0.07 -2.28
N PHE A 108 -10.57 -1.14 -1.75
CA PHE A 108 -11.78 -1.75 -2.30
C PHE A 108 -13.03 -1.17 -1.61
N THR A 109 -14.07 -0.89 -2.40
CA THR A 109 -15.35 -0.38 -1.90
C THR A 109 -16.49 -1.34 -2.25
N LEU A 110 -17.38 -1.56 -1.30
CA LEU A 110 -18.63 -2.29 -1.50
C LEU A 110 -19.72 -1.30 -1.92
N ASN A 111 -20.33 -1.51 -3.08
CA ASN A 111 -21.51 -0.73 -3.48
C ASN A 111 -22.75 -1.33 -2.83
N TYR A 112 -23.42 -0.58 -1.96
CA TYR A 112 -24.69 -0.97 -1.38
C TYR A 112 -25.80 -0.11 -1.99
N ILE A 113 -26.63 -0.70 -2.84
CA ILE A 113 -27.70 -0.03 -3.57
C ILE A 113 -29.02 -0.38 -2.89
N VAL A 114 -29.74 0.64 -2.43
CA VAL A 114 -31.05 0.53 -1.80
C VAL A 114 -32.10 1.33 -2.57
N ASP A 115 -33.37 1.00 -2.38
CA ASP A 115 -34.47 1.81 -2.93
C ASP A 115 -34.77 3.04 -2.05
N PHE A 116 -35.66 3.91 -2.52
CA PHE A 116 -36.07 5.13 -1.83
C PHE A 116 -36.75 4.89 -0.47
N THR A 117 -37.32 3.69 -0.23
CA THR A 117 -37.95 3.35 1.05
C THR A 117 -36.94 3.06 2.16
N GLU A 118 -35.66 2.94 1.82
CA GLU A 118 -34.55 2.65 2.72
C GLU A 118 -33.56 3.82 2.84
N GLU A 119 -33.93 5.02 2.36
CA GLU A 119 -33.11 6.24 2.41
C GLU A 119 -32.71 6.59 3.85
N ASP A 120 -33.66 6.56 4.79
CA ASP A 120 -33.42 6.82 6.21
C ASP A 120 -32.43 5.83 6.82
N PHE A 121 -32.47 4.55 6.42
CA PHE A 121 -31.54 3.53 6.90
C PHE A 121 -30.13 3.77 6.35
N ALA A 122 -30.00 4.11 5.07
CA ALA A 122 -28.71 4.44 4.48
C ALA A 122 -28.10 5.69 5.13
N GLN A 123 -28.90 6.72 5.39
CA GLN A 123 -28.45 7.93 6.08
C GLN A 123 -28.03 7.62 7.52
N LYS A 124 -28.81 6.84 8.27
CA LYS A 124 -28.40 6.37 9.61
C LYS A 124 -27.11 5.57 9.58
N LEU A 125 -26.89 4.68 8.60
CA LEU A 125 -25.66 3.90 8.49
C LEU A 125 -24.44 4.80 8.20
N VAL A 126 -24.62 5.81 7.34
CA VAL A 126 -23.62 6.85 7.09
C VAL A 126 -23.33 7.61 8.39
N ASP A 127 -24.36 8.03 9.11
CA ASP A 127 -24.24 8.82 10.34
C ASP A 127 -23.71 7.99 11.52
N GLU A 128 -24.01 6.71 11.60
CA GLU A 128 -23.50 5.79 12.64
C GLU A 128 -22.02 5.50 12.39
N ILE A 129 -21.65 5.07 11.18
CA ILE A 129 -20.26 4.70 10.89
C ILE A 129 -19.34 5.92 10.79
N ASN A 130 -19.82 7.02 10.18
CA ASN A 130 -19.02 8.25 10.10
C ASN A 130 -19.16 9.12 11.36
N GLY A 131 -20.26 9.02 12.13
CA GLY A 131 -20.51 9.83 13.33
C GLY A 131 -20.03 9.19 14.64
N GLU A 132 -19.97 7.86 14.77
CA GLU A 132 -19.35 7.19 15.94
C GLU A 132 -17.83 7.43 16.02
N HIS A 133 -17.21 7.99 14.97
CA HIS A 133 -15.76 8.24 14.92
C HIS A 133 -15.39 9.74 14.79
N GLY A 134 -16.32 10.64 15.09
CA GLY A 134 -16.02 12.06 15.34
C GLY A 134 -15.42 12.32 16.72
N GLY A 135 -14.83 11.31 17.37
CA GLY A 135 -14.19 11.46 18.67
C GLY A 135 -12.87 12.22 18.55
N LYS A 136 -12.59 13.13 19.50
CA LYS A 136 -11.27 13.75 19.65
C LYS A 136 -10.18 12.68 19.51
N LEU A 137 -9.17 12.90 18.67
CA LEU A 137 -8.02 12.01 18.61
C LEU A 137 -7.30 12.06 19.96
N TYR A 138 -6.74 10.93 20.41
CA TYR A 138 -5.99 10.89 21.66
C TYR A 138 -4.54 10.44 21.43
N ILE A 139 -3.63 11.04 22.19
CA ILE A 139 -2.22 10.63 22.32
C ILE A 139 -2.05 9.98 23.69
N THR A 140 -1.50 8.78 23.71
CA THR A 140 -1.26 8.05 24.95
C THR A 140 0.03 8.50 25.65
N LYS A 141 0.12 8.24 26.96
CA LYS A 141 1.31 8.51 27.76
C LYS A 141 2.55 7.80 27.21
N SER A 142 2.44 6.52 26.82
CA SER A 142 3.56 5.75 26.25
C SER A 142 4.07 6.35 24.94
N GLU A 143 3.18 6.92 24.12
CA GLU A 143 3.57 7.58 22.87
C GLU A 143 4.34 8.87 23.11
N ILE A 144 3.89 9.70 24.06
CA ILE A 144 4.64 10.89 24.45
C ILE A 144 6.00 10.48 25.03
N GLN A 145 6.06 9.38 25.78
CA GLN A 145 7.31 8.87 26.33
C GLN A 145 8.27 8.39 25.23
N ALA A 146 7.79 7.62 24.25
CA ALA A 146 8.58 7.20 23.11
C ALA A 146 9.06 8.38 22.25
N ALA A 147 8.23 9.41 22.09
CA ALA A 147 8.60 10.65 21.41
C ALA A 147 9.67 11.44 22.19
N ALA A 148 9.54 11.50 23.51
CA ALA A 148 10.50 12.18 24.39
C ALA A 148 11.87 11.49 24.36
N GLU A 149 11.90 10.15 24.38
CA GLU A 149 13.12 9.36 24.23
C GLU A 149 13.85 9.65 22.91
N LYS A 150 13.11 9.74 21.79
CA LYS A 150 13.68 10.09 20.49
C LYS A 150 14.27 11.51 20.45
N ARG A 151 13.72 12.44 21.23
CA ARG A 151 14.19 13.83 21.33
C ARG A 151 15.27 14.04 22.39
N GLY A 152 15.59 13.01 23.17
CA GLY A 152 16.52 13.13 24.30
C GLY A 152 16.00 14.06 25.41
N VAL A 153 14.69 14.21 25.55
CA VAL A 153 14.06 15.03 26.60
C VAL A 153 13.24 14.17 27.55
N GLU A 154 12.97 14.66 28.76
CA GLU A 154 12.09 13.95 29.69
C GLU A 154 10.62 14.03 29.26
N TYR A 155 9.87 12.95 29.52
CA TYR A 155 8.41 12.89 29.27
C TYR A 155 7.66 14.13 29.78
N LYS A 156 7.97 14.60 31.00
CA LYS A 156 7.30 15.76 31.60
C LYS A 156 7.56 17.06 30.83
N ILE A 157 8.73 17.19 30.20
CA ILE A 157 9.11 18.37 29.41
C ILE A 157 8.34 18.36 28.09
N LEU A 158 8.39 17.26 27.33
CA LEU A 158 7.69 17.16 26.05
C LEU A 158 6.17 17.25 26.23
N ARG A 159 5.61 16.62 27.27
CA ARG A 159 4.18 16.73 27.59
C ARG A 159 3.76 18.17 27.85
N ARG A 160 4.57 18.95 28.59
CA ARG A 160 4.30 20.36 28.89
C ARG A 160 4.44 21.25 27.66
N GLU A 161 5.38 20.93 26.78
CA GLU A 161 5.55 21.62 25.50
C GLU A 161 4.31 21.44 24.60
N LEU A 162 3.78 20.22 24.52
CA LEU A 162 2.57 19.92 23.74
C LEU A 162 1.33 20.67 24.27
N ASP A 163 1.22 20.81 25.59
CA ASP A 163 0.14 21.51 26.28
C ASP A 163 0.25 23.04 26.08
N ILE A 164 1.44 23.63 26.31
CA ILE A 164 1.68 25.06 26.07
C ILE A 164 1.49 25.45 24.61
N GLY A 165 1.82 24.53 23.69
CA GLY A 165 1.62 24.72 22.26
C GLY A 165 0.18 24.53 21.80
N GLU A 166 -0.77 24.28 22.71
CA GLU A 166 -2.19 24.00 22.43
C GLU A 166 -2.39 22.83 21.46
N TYR A 167 -1.47 21.87 21.44
CA TYR A 167 -1.61 20.67 20.59
C TYR A 167 -2.47 19.61 21.27
N ILE A 168 -2.37 19.52 22.60
CA ILE A 168 -3.20 18.65 23.43
C ILE A 168 -3.97 19.49 24.45
N ASP A 169 -5.11 18.98 24.90
CA ASP A 169 -5.87 19.58 25.98
C ASP A 169 -5.63 18.76 27.26
N PHE A 170 -4.86 19.33 28.19
CA PHE A 170 -4.50 18.68 29.44
C PHE A 170 -5.68 18.53 30.41
N ASP A 171 -6.62 19.48 30.39
CA ASP A 171 -7.75 19.50 31.32
C ASP A 171 -8.78 18.41 30.98
N GLU A 172 -8.67 17.79 29.80
CA GLU A 172 -9.50 16.68 29.34
C GLU A 172 -8.75 15.31 29.28
N GLU A 173 -7.73 15.09 30.12
CA GLU A 173 -7.08 13.77 30.19
C GLU A 173 -8.07 12.64 30.54
N LYS A 174 -7.94 11.50 29.85
CA LYS A 174 -8.80 10.32 30.06
C LYS A 174 -7.98 9.05 30.13
N GLU A 175 -8.43 8.11 30.93
CA GLU A 175 -7.91 6.74 30.89
C GLU A 175 -8.64 5.94 29.81
N ILE A 176 -7.90 5.50 28.79
CA ILE A 176 -8.41 4.70 27.67
C ILE A 176 -7.63 3.39 27.67
N ASN A 177 -8.32 2.25 27.75
CA ASN A 177 -7.72 0.91 27.79
C ASN A 177 -6.64 0.73 28.90
N GLY A 178 -6.81 1.40 30.05
CA GLY A 178 -5.85 1.33 31.16
C GLY A 178 -4.64 2.25 31.01
N GLU A 179 -4.66 3.16 30.03
CA GLU A 179 -3.57 4.09 29.76
C GLU A 179 -4.05 5.55 29.71
N ILE A 180 -3.31 6.43 30.37
CA ILE A 180 -3.58 7.88 30.34
C ILE A 180 -3.39 8.39 28.92
N SER A 181 -4.40 9.09 28.44
CA SER A 181 -4.50 9.59 27.07
C SER A 181 -4.97 11.04 27.06
N TYR A 182 -4.34 11.85 26.22
CA TYR A 182 -4.58 13.29 26.09
C TYR A 182 -5.26 13.59 24.75
N PRO A 183 -6.39 14.28 24.72
CA PRO A 183 -7.04 14.65 23.47
C PRO A 183 -6.19 15.66 22.69
N LEU A 184 -6.07 15.44 21.39
CA LEU A 184 -5.52 16.37 20.41
C LEU A 184 -6.56 17.45 20.08
N ILE A 185 -6.06 18.67 19.93
CA ILE A 185 -6.86 19.80 19.47
C ILE A 185 -6.87 19.79 17.94
N ASP A 186 -8.03 19.51 17.35
CA ASP A 186 -8.19 19.31 15.89
C ASP A 186 -7.66 20.47 15.05
N ALA A 187 -7.83 21.71 15.52
CA ALA A 187 -7.36 22.92 14.84
C ALA A 187 -5.83 22.99 14.71
N GLN A 188 -5.11 22.35 15.63
CA GLN A 188 -3.64 22.35 15.66
C GLN A 188 -3.05 21.04 15.11
N TYR A 189 -3.88 20.14 14.58
CA TYR A 189 -3.42 18.84 14.10
C TYR A 189 -2.36 18.92 13.00
N GLU A 190 -2.50 19.86 12.05
CA GLU A 190 -1.52 20.04 10.97
C GLU A 190 -0.18 20.54 11.50
N ALA A 191 -0.21 21.56 12.37
CA ALA A 191 0.98 22.09 13.05
C ALA A 191 1.64 21.03 13.95
N PHE A 192 0.83 20.24 14.67
CA PHE A 192 1.30 19.08 15.45
C PHE A 192 2.04 18.07 14.55
N CYS A 193 1.45 17.73 13.40
CA CYS A 193 2.06 16.78 12.48
C CYS A 193 3.38 17.28 11.91
N LEU A 194 3.50 18.58 11.64
CA LEU A 194 4.71 19.19 11.13
C LEU A 194 5.82 19.24 12.19
N ASN A 195 5.47 19.71 13.39
CA ASN A 195 6.43 19.99 14.46
C ASN A 195 6.82 18.75 15.27
N TYR A 196 6.00 17.68 15.24
CA TYR A 196 6.20 16.45 16.01
C TYR A 196 6.17 15.20 15.11
N PRO A 197 7.14 15.05 14.20
CA PRO A 197 7.16 13.95 13.24
C PRO A 197 7.24 12.57 13.87
N GLU A 198 7.80 12.46 15.07
CA GLU A 198 7.96 11.20 15.80
C GLU A 198 6.65 10.52 16.26
N PHE A 199 5.51 11.22 16.20
CA PHE A 199 4.17 10.68 16.46
C PHE A 199 3.51 10.04 15.22
N GLU A 200 4.28 9.38 14.36
CA GLU A 200 3.81 8.79 13.10
C GLU A 200 2.61 7.84 13.28
N ASN A 201 2.59 7.06 14.36
CA ASN A 201 1.47 6.18 14.68
C ASN A 201 0.16 6.93 14.94
N VAL A 202 0.24 8.11 15.56
CA VAL A 202 -0.92 8.98 15.81
C VAL A 202 -1.39 9.64 14.51
N LYS A 203 -0.45 10.03 13.63
CA LYS A 203 -0.78 10.55 12.29
C LYS A 203 -1.61 9.56 11.47
N ASN A 204 -1.31 8.28 11.61
CA ASN A 204 -2.00 7.19 10.94
C ASN A 204 -3.34 6.79 11.63
N ARG A 205 -3.61 7.28 12.86
CA ARG A 205 -4.88 7.05 13.58
C ARG A 205 -6.00 7.99 13.17
N LYS A 206 -5.72 9.11 12.52
CA LYS A 206 -6.77 9.94 11.92
C LYS A 206 -7.41 9.14 10.80
N LEU A 207 -8.46 8.42 11.15
CA LEU A 207 -9.32 7.70 10.22
C LEU A 207 -9.85 8.73 9.22
N GLN A 208 -9.56 8.51 7.95
CA GLN A 208 -10.01 9.37 6.85
C GLN A 208 -11.53 9.57 6.96
N LYS A 209 -12.00 10.83 6.94
CA LYS A 209 -13.42 11.13 6.68
C LYS A 209 -13.84 10.41 5.39
N GLY A 210 -15.03 9.81 5.35
CA GLY A 210 -15.62 9.26 4.12
C GLY A 210 -15.46 7.75 3.90
N LYS A 211 -15.53 6.91 4.96
CA LYS A 211 -15.55 5.44 4.79
C LYS A 211 -16.81 4.94 4.06
N ILE A 212 -17.95 5.58 4.32
CA ILE A 212 -19.14 5.44 3.48
C ILE A 212 -19.33 6.73 2.71
N ILE A 213 -19.39 6.60 1.39
CA ILE A 213 -19.57 7.68 0.44
C ILE A 213 -20.94 7.50 -0.19
N ASP A 214 -21.83 8.48 0.01
CA ASP A 214 -23.05 8.55 -0.79
C ASP A 214 -22.65 8.92 -2.22
N ARG A 215 -22.62 7.95 -3.14
CA ARG A 215 -22.25 8.18 -4.54
C ARG A 215 -23.22 9.08 -5.30
N ASN A 216 -24.42 9.34 -4.78
CA ASN A 216 -25.36 10.28 -5.36
C ASN A 216 -25.02 11.73 -4.97
N LYS A 217 -24.36 11.93 -3.83
CA LYS A 217 -23.91 13.24 -3.31
C LYS A 217 -22.40 13.47 -3.48
N ALA A 218 -21.62 12.40 -3.70
CA ALA A 218 -20.19 12.48 -3.87
C ALA A 218 -19.84 13.05 -5.22
N GLU A 219 -19.15 14.18 -5.20
CA GLU A 219 -18.49 14.70 -6.39
C GLU A 219 -17.50 13.64 -6.88
N LYS A 220 -17.72 13.12 -8.09
CA LYS A 220 -16.69 12.36 -8.78
C LYS A 220 -15.59 13.36 -9.10
N ASN A 221 -14.58 13.45 -8.23
CA ASN A 221 -13.39 14.26 -8.43
C ASN A 221 -12.53 13.61 -9.53
N ASN A 222 -13.06 13.70 -10.74
CA ASN A 222 -12.44 13.31 -11.98
C ASN A 222 -11.78 14.56 -12.56
N ILE A 223 -10.50 14.46 -12.81
CA ILE A 223 -9.72 15.50 -13.46
C ILE A 223 -9.83 15.28 -14.97
N ARG A 224 -10.12 16.33 -15.73
CA ARG A 224 -10.17 16.25 -17.20
C ARG A 224 -8.75 16.30 -17.75
N ILE A 225 -8.47 15.41 -18.70
CA ILE A 225 -7.23 15.45 -19.46
C ILE A 225 -7.47 16.39 -20.65
N LYS A 226 -6.68 17.45 -20.79
CA LYS A 226 -6.86 18.40 -21.88
C LYS A 226 -6.32 17.78 -23.19
N PRO A 227 -7.17 17.55 -24.22
CA PRO A 227 -6.75 16.78 -25.41
C PRO A 227 -5.62 17.43 -26.21
N LYS A 228 -5.57 18.77 -26.28
CA LYS A 228 -4.53 19.51 -26.99
C LYS A 228 -3.15 19.25 -26.36
N GLN A 229 -3.05 19.43 -25.04
CA GLN A 229 -1.84 19.23 -24.26
C GLN A 229 -1.43 17.75 -24.28
N TYR A 230 -2.38 16.82 -24.17
CA TYR A 230 -2.07 15.40 -24.34
C TYR A 230 -1.45 15.11 -25.72
N GLY A 231 -1.93 15.76 -26.78
CA GLY A 231 -1.37 15.64 -28.13
C GLY A 231 0.14 15.95 -28.19
N GLU A 232 0.56 17.03 -27.53
CA GLU A 232 1.96 17.47 -27.45
C GLU A 232 2.84 16.47 -26.69
N ILE A 233 2.32 15.82 -25.63
CA ILE A 233 3.09 14.89 -24.79
C ILE A 233 2.91 13.41 -25.14
N LYS A 234 2.02 13.08 -26.08
CA LYS A 234 1.58 11.71 -26.40
C LYS A 234 2.74 10.76 -26.67
N ASN A 235 3.70 11.19 -27.49
CA ASN A 235 4.81 10.33 -27.90
C ASN A 235 5.71 9.99 -26.71
N LEU A 236 6.03 10.98 -25.87
CA LEU A 236 6.77 10.77 -24.63
C LEU A 236 6.00 9.82 -23.70
N TRP A 237 4.71 10.09 -23.47
CA TRP A 237 3.87 9.31 -22.57
C TRP A 237 3.78 7.84 -22.97
N LEU A 238 3.53 7.55 -24.25
CA LEU A 238 3.45 6.17 -24.76
C LEU A 238 4.82 5.47 -24.70
N ALA A 239 5.91 6.21 -24.93
CA ALA A 239 7.25 5.66 -24.82
C ALA A 239 7.58 5.23 -23.37
N LEU A 240 7.23 6.06 -22.39
CA LEU A 240 7.48 5.79 -20.96
C LEU A 240 6.62 4.66 -20.40
N ASN A 241 5.42 4.43 -20.94
CA ASN A 241 4.52 3.39 -20.45
C ASN A 241 4.82 1.99 -21.01
N LYS A 242 5.86 1.84 -21.84
CA LYS A 242 6.42 0.53 -22.22
C LYS A 242 6.88 -0.19 -20.96
N LYS A 243 6.63 -1.50 -20.90
CA LYS A 243 6.94 -2.31 -19.72
C LYS A 243 8.36 -2.85 -19.79
N TYR A 244 9.03 -2.82 -18.64
CA TYR A 244 10.39 -3.29 -18.46
C TYR A 244 10.45 -4.25 -17.28
N ALA A 245 11.36 -5.21 -17.37
CA ALA A 245 11.73 -6.09 -16.26
C ALA A 245 13.16 -5.76 -15.81
N ILE A 246 13.41 -5.87 -14.52
CA ILE A 246 14.76 -5.81 -13.97
C ILE A 246 15.47 -7.15 -14.19
N ILE A 247 16.72 -7.10 -14.63
CA ILE A 247 17.61 -8.25 -14.79
C ILE A 247 18.85 -7.98 -13.96
N PHE A 248 19.08 -8.81 -12.95
CA PHE A 248 20.27 -8.75 -12.11
C PHE A 248 21.45 -9.41 -12.80
N ASN A 249 22.65 -8.88 -12.58
CA ASN A 249 23.87 -9.44 -13.15
C ASN A 249 24.17 -10.82 -12.54
N ASN A 250 24.69 -11.74 -13.35
CA ASN A 250 24.90 -13.14 -12.93
C ASN A 250 25.98 -13.31 -11.84
N ASP A 251 26.93 -12.38 -11.72
CA ASP A 251 28.00 -12.39 -10.70
C ASP A 251 27.44 -12.30 -9.27
N LEU A 252 26.25 -11.72 -9.10
CA LEU A 252 25.54 -11.68 -7.82
C LEU A 252 25.26 -13.08 -7.26
N ASN A 253 25.08 -14.10 -8.10
CA ASN A 253 24.82 -15.47 -7.62
C ASN A 253 26.05 -16.04 -6.92
N SER A 254 27.23 -15.91 -7.54
CA SER A 254 28.49 -16.38 -6.98
C SER A 254 28.87 -15.58 -5.74
N LEU A 255 28.66 -14.26 -5.77
CA LEU A 255 28.90 -13.38 -4.62
C LEU A 255 28.01 -13.76 -3.44
N LEU A 256 26.70 -13.94 -3.67
CA LEU A 256 25.77 -14.36 -2.64
C LEU A 256 26.15 -15.72 -2.04
N GLU A 257 26.49 -16.71 -2.86
CA GLU A 257 26.89 -18.04 -2.36
C GLU A 257 28.13 -17.96 -1.44
N ASN A 258 29.11 -17.11 -1.79
CA ASN A 258 30.31 -16.90 -0.99
C ASN A 258 30.02 -16.12 0.31
N ASP A 259 29.14 -15.13 0.27
CA ASP A 259 28.85 -14.28 1.42
C ASP A 259 27.84 -14.93 2.37
N LEU A 260 26.99 -15.85 1.90
CA LEU A 260 25.88 -16.43 2.65
C LEU A 260 26.29 -17.00 4.03
N PRO A 261 27.41 -17.74 4.20
CA PRO A 261 27.87 -18.16 5.52
C PRO A 261 28.09 -17.00 6.49
N SER A 262 28.61 -15.87 6.01
CA SER A 262 28.84 -14.67 6.83
C SER A 262 27.56 -13.87 7.10
N ILE A 263 26.67 -13.77 6.10
CA ILE A 263 25.33 -13.15 6.23
C ILE A 263 24.52 -13.86 7.33
N LEU A 264 24.65 -15.19 7.39
CA LEU A 264 23.93 -16.05 8.32
C LEU A 264 24.67 -16.30 9.63
N LYS A 265 25.85 -15.69 9.81
CA LYS A 265 26.62 -15.74 11.06
C LYS A 265 26.01 -14.77 12.08
N ASP A 266 26.18 -15.11 13.36
CA ASP A 266 25.80 -14.34 14.56
C ASP A 266 24.31 -13.95 14.62
N ASP A 267 23.65 -14.34 15.72
CA ASP A 267 22.26 -14.02 16.05
C ASP A 267 21.15 -14.48 15.07
N VAL A 268 21.44 -15.11 13.92
CA VAL A 268 20.40 -15.68 13.05
C VAL A 268 19.81 -16.95 13.66
N PHE A 269 20.67 -17.87 14.08
CA PHE A 269 20.31 -19.18 14.63
C PHE A 269 20.42 -19.16 16.15
N SER A 270 19.31 -18.85 16.84
CA SER A 270 19.27 -18.89 18.30
C SER A 270 17.87 -19.18 18.84
N ASN A 271 17.81 -19.59 20.11
CA ASN A 271 16.56 -19.85 20.81
C ASN A 271 15.81 -18.55 21.11
N TYR A 272 14.48 -18.57 20.96
CA TYR A 272 13.62 -17.49 21.42
C TYR A 272 13.29 -17.71 22.91
N ILE A 273 13.70 -16.78 23.77
CA ILE A 273 13.42 -16.80 25.20
C ILE A 273 12.41 -15.69 25.49
N THR A 274 11.22 -16.07 25.98
CA THR A 274 10.26 -15.11 26.54
C THR A 274 10.42 -15.10 28.05
N THR A 275 10.70 -13.93 28.61
CA THR A 275 10.75 -13.73 30.06
C THR A 275 9.41 -13.16 30.51
N SER A 276 8.71 -13.88 31.39
CA SER A 276 7.49 -13.37 32.03
C SER A 276 7.82 -12.95 33.46
N GLN A 277 7.48 -11.71 33.81
CA GLN A 277 7.57 -11.20 35.18
C GLN A 277 6.15 -11.11 35.75
N ARG A 278 5.89 -11.86 36.83
CA ARG A 278 4.58 -11.83 37.51
C ARG A 278 4.70 -11.03 38.80
N GLN A 279 3.99 -9.91 38.89
CA GLN A 279 3.86 -9.16 40.13
C GLN A 279 2.63 -9.65 40.90
N LYS A 280 2.79 -9.93 42.19
CA LYS A 280 1.70 -10.34 43.07
C LYS A 280 1.47 -9.23 44.09
N ILE A 281 0.26 -8.71 44.13
CA ILE A 281 -0.15 -7.71 45.12
C ILE A 281 -0.88 -8.45 46.23
N GLU A 282 -0.39 -8.34 47.47
CA GLU A 282 -1.06 -8.91 48.63
C GLU A 282 -1.47 -7.77 49.57
N TYR A 283 -2.70 -7.84 50.08
CA TYR A 283 -3.24 -6.83 50.98
C TYR A 283 -3.15 -7.37 52.41
N LYS A 284 -2.34 -6.71 53.25
CA LYS A 284 -2.24 -7.00 54.69
C LYS A 284 -2.31 -5.69 55.47
N ASP A 285 -3.06 -5.70 56.55
CA ASP A 285 -3.15 -4.61 57.54
C ASP A 285 -3.40 -3.21 56.96
N GLY A 286 -4.22 -3.12 55.90
CA GLY A 286 -4.62 -1.84 55.31
C GLY A 286 -3.56 -1.18 54.42
N SER A 287 -2.40 -1.82 54.22
CA SER A 287 -1.40 -1.41 53.22
C SER A 287 -1.31 -2.42 52.08
N MET A 288 -1.16 -1.89 50.87
CA MET A 288 -0.96 -2.68 49.66
C MET A 288 0.55 -2.95 49.53
N GLU A 289 1.00 -4.19 49.78
CA GLU A 289 2.41 -4.55 49.62
C GLU A 289 2.63 -5.27 48.27
N LEU A 290 3.53 -4.71 47.46
CA LEU A 290 3.96 -5.31 46.20
C LEU A 290 5.02 -6.37 46.49
N HIS A 291 4.64 -7.64 46.45
CA HIS A 291 5.60 -8.74 46.46
C HIS A 291 6.03 -9.06 45.02
N SER A 292 7.19 -8.58 44.61
CA SER A 292 7.89 -9.06 43.41
C SER A 292 8.55 -10.41 43.72
N SER A 293 7.79 -11.50 43.63
CA SER A 293 8.38 -12.83 43.56
C SER A 293 9.10 -12.96 42.22
N GLY A 294 10.41 -12.75 42.23
CA GLY A 294 11.30 -12.83 41.07
C GLY A 294 11.52 -14.26 40.57
N ASP A 295 10.46 -15.02 40.33
CA ASP A 295 10.57 -16.22 39.51
C ASP A 295 10.56 -15.78 38.05
N ASN A 296 11.75 -15.49 37.52
CA ASN A 296 11.96 -15.35 36.08
C ASN A 296 11.72 -16.73 35.44
N ILE A 297 10.47 -17.01 35.08
CA ILE A 297 10.18 -18.19 34.26
C ILE A 297 10.62 -17.85 32.84
N GLN A 298 11.86 -18.23 32.51
CA GLN A 298 12.31 -18.31 31.12
C GLN A 298 11.63 -19.53 30.49
N GLN A 299 10.55 -19.30 29.73
CA GLN A 299 9.99 -20.34 28.87
C GLN A 299 10.51 -20.14 27.45
N SER A 300 11.24 -21.13 26.92
CA SER A 300 11.51 -21.20 25.50
C SER A 300 10.28 -21.76 24.79
N ILE A 301 9.48 -20.87 24.20
CA ILE A 301 8.46 -21.30 23.24
C ILE A 301 9.19 -21.53 21.93
N ALA A 302 9.86 -22.68 21.81
CA ALA A 302 10.49 -23.06 20.57
C ALA A 302 9.38 -23.45 19.57
N ASN A 303 8.93 -22.49 18.76
CA ASN A 303 8.14 -22.75 17.56
C ASN A 303 9.03 -23.43 16.50
N LYS A 304 9.44 -24.67 16.80
CA LYS A 304 10.34 -25.45 15.95
C LYS A 304 9.69 -25.71 14.61
N ILE A 305 10.48 -25.61 13.56
CA ILE A 305 10.07 -25.91 12.19
C ILE A 305 10.90 -27.10 11.71
N PRO A 306 10.30 -28.15 11.11
CA PRO A 306 11.08 -29.20 10.46
C PRO A 306 12.08 -28.60 9.46
N TYR A 307 13.34 -29.05 9.47
CA TYR A 307 14.41 -28.43 8.69
C TYR A 307 14.12 -28.34 7.18
N ASN A 308 13.51 -29.37 6.62
CA ASN A 308 13.07 -29.37 5.22
C ASN A 308 12.03 -28.27 4.93
N GLU A 309 11.10 -28.03 5.85
CA GLU A 309 10.09 -26.98 5.75
C GLU A 309 10.71 -25.59 5.95
N PHE A 310 11.66 -25.47 6.88
CA PHE A 310 12.44 -24.24 7.06
C PHE A 310 13.17 -23.84 5.77
N LEU A 311 13.87 -24.78 5.13
CA LEU A 311 14.58 -24.54 3.87
C LEU A 311 13.63 -24.16 2.73
N LYS A 312 12.47 -24.82 2.61
CA LYS A 312 11.46 -24.48 1.60
C LYS A 312 10.94 -23.06 1.79
N ARG A 313 10.60 -22.69 3.03
CA ARG A 313 10.11 -21.35 3.36
C ARG A 313 11.18 -20.28 3.14
N ALA A 314 12.42 -20.56 3.56
CA ALA A 314 13.54 -19.67 3.33
C ALA A 314 13.76 -19.47 1.82
N SER A 315 13.84 -20.55 1.05
CA SER A 315 14.02 -20.51 -0.41
C SER A 315 12.91 -19.74 -1.12
N LEU A 316 11.64 -19.95 -0.74
CA LEU A 316 10.52 -19.23 -1.33
C LEU A 316 10.59 -17.71 -1.05
N ARG A 317 10.96 -17.31 0.16
CA ARG A 317 11.03 -15.90 0.58
C ARG A 317 12.28 -15.18 0.07
N THR A 318 13.42 -15.87 0.01
CA THR A 318 14.70 -15.27 -0.39
C THR A 318 15.04 -15.48 -1.86
N GLN A 319 14.35 -16.40 -2.54
CA GLN A 319 14.63 -16.86 -3.92
C GLN A 319 16.00 -17.54 -4.06
N ILE A 320 16.61 -17.98 -2.94
CA ILE A 320 17.88 -18.71 -2.95
C ILE A 320 17.60 -20.21 -3.08
N PRO A 321 18.33 -20.96 -3.93
CA PRO A 321 18.17 -22.40 -4.05
C PRO A 321 18.35 -23.13 -2.71
N ILE A 322 17.52 -24.15 -2.46
CA ILE A 322 17.57 -24.97 -1.24
C ILE A 322 18.97 -25.56 -1.01
N THR A 323 19.64 -25.99 -2.08
CA THR A 323 20.99 -26.57 -2.01
C THR A 323 22.03 -25.58 -1.50
N VAL A 324 21.95 -24.32 -1.93
CA VAL A 324 22.85 -23.24 -1.50
C VAL A 324 22.60 -22.90 -0.02
N LEU A 325 21.33 -22.73 0.37
CA LEU A 325 20.95 -22.52 1.77
C LEU A 325 21.43 -23.66 2.67
N HIS A 326 21.22 -24.90 2.25
CA HIS A 326 21.65 -26.09 3.00
C HIS A 326 23.17 -26.14 3.19
N LYS A 327 23.94 -25.87 2.12
CA LYS A 327 25.39 -25.82 2.16
C LYS A 327 25.89 -24.81 3.19
N SER A 328 25.39 -23.57 3.15
CA SER A 328 25.82 -22.52 4.09
C SER A 328 25.42 -22.82 5.54
N ILE A 329 24.21 -23.35 5.79
CA ILE A 329 23.79 -23.73 7.15
C ILE A 329 24.67 -24.87 7.70
N THR A 330 25.02 -25.84 6.85
CA THR A 330 25.89 -26.96 7.25
C THR A 330 27.30 -26.48 7.56
N GLU A 331 27.82 -25.53 6.79
CA GLU A 331 29.10 -24.88 7.06
C GLU A 331 29.12 -24.18 8.42
N ILE A 332 28.06 -23.42 8.74
CA ILE A 332 27.90 -22.76 10.04
C ILE A 332 27.84 -23.79 11.18
N ALA A 333 27.07 -24.87 11.02
CA ALA A 333 26.98 -25.93 12.02
C ALA A 333 28.35 -26.61 12.26
N ASN A 334 29.12 -26.85 11.20
CA ASN A 334 30.47 -27.42 11.30
C ASN A 334 31.46 -26.46 11.98
N ASN A 335 31.39 -25.16 11.66
CA ASN A 335 32.23 -24.14 12.28
C ASN A 335 31.95 -24.04 13.79
N LEU A 336 30.67 -24.03 14.20
CA LEU A 336 30.30 -24.05 15.62
C LEU A 336 30.82 -25.30 16.33
N LYS A 337 30.75 -26.48 15.68
CA LYS A 337 31.30 -27.72 16.20
C LYS A 337 32.82 -27.62 16.43
N SER A 338 33.55 -26.94 15.54
CA SER A 338 34.99 -26.70 15.71
C SER A 338 35.32 -25.77 16.89
N GLU A 339 34.36 -24.93 17.31
CA GLU A 339 34.45 -24.07 18.52
C GLU A 339 33.92 -24.75 19.80
N ASN A 340 33.68 -26.07 19.78
CA ASN A 340 33.02 -26.82 20.86
C ASN A 340 31.60 -26.33 21.21
N LYS A 341 30.87 -25.72 20.26
CA LYS A 341 29.45 -25.36 20.37
C LYS A 341 28.59 -26.31 19.54
N GLU A 342 27.42 -26.68 20.05
CA GLU A 342 26.47 -27.53 19.31
C GLU A 342 25.46 -26.71 18.53
N PHE A 343 25.21 -27.06 17.26
CA PHE A 343 24.09 -26.53 16.49
C PHE A 343 22.81 -27.26 16.91
N SER A 344 22.05 -26.67 17.82
CA SER A 344 20.80 -27.26 18.30
C SER A 344 19.71 -27.21 17.22
N ASN A 345 18.93 -28.29 17.11
CA ASN A 345 17.73 -28.31 16.28
C ASN A 345 16.72 -27.20 16.67
N ASP A 346 16.81 -26.67 17.89
CA ASP A 346 15.92 -25.64 18.42
C ASP A 346 16.18 -24.27 17.77
N PHE A 347 17.34 -24.10 17.14
CA PHE A 347 17.68 -22.93 16.34
C PHE A 347 16.89 -22.88 15.02
N ILE A 348 16.30 -24.00 14.59
CA ILE A 348 15.42 -24.04 13.42
C ILE A 348 13.99 -23.73 13.85
N ASN A 349 13.69 -22.43 13.90
CA ASN A 349 12.40 -21.91 14.36
C ASN A 349 11.93 -20.73 13.49
N ALA A 350 10.70 -20.27 13.72
CA ALA A 350 10.08 -19.18 12.96
C ALA A 350 10.88 -17.86 13.05
N GLN A 351 11.47 -17.55 14.20
CA GLN A 351 12.24 -16.33 14.40
C GLN A 351 13.58 -16.36 13.66
N SER A 352 14.25 -17.50 13.64
CA SER A 352 15.47 -17.70 12.84
C SER A 352 15.19 -17.61 11.35
N LEU A 353 14.02 -18.05 10.89
CA LEU A 353 13.59 -17.86 9.50
C LEU A 353 13.43 -16.36 9.18
N GLU A 354 12.80 -15.59 10.06
CA GLU A 354 12.61 -14.15 9.85
C GLU A 354 13.94 -13.40 9.82
N ARG A 355 14.84 -13.70 10.76
CA ARG A 355 16.18 -13.12 10.82
C ARG A 355 17.00 -13.46 9.58
N LEU A 356 16.97 -14.71 9.12
CA LEU A 356 17.60 -15.14 7.88
C LEU A 356 17.08 -14.31 6.70
N CYS A 357 15.75 -14.20 6.56
CA CYS A 357 15.15 -13.44 5.47
C CYS A 357 15.51 -11.95 5.53
N SER A 358 15.55 -11.36 6.72
CA SER A 358 15.97 -9.96 6.89
C SER A 358 17.43 -9.76 6.50
N LYS A 359 18.35 -10.58 7.01
CA LYS A 359 19.79 -10.46 6.69
C LYS A 359 20.07 -10.61 5.20
N VAL A 360 19.39 -11.54 4.53
CA VAL A 360 19.49 -11.68 3.08
C VAL A 360 18.93 -10.46 2.35
N ARG A 361 17.80 -9.90 2.79
CA ARG A 361 17.24 -8.67 2.22
C ARG A 361 18.20 -7.49 2.38
N ASP A 362 18.78 -7.31 3.56
CA ASP A 362 19.74 -6.24 3.85
C ASP A 362 20.98 -6.37 2.95
N TRP A 363 21.50 -7.60 2.79
CA TRP A 363 22.59 -7.87 1.86
C TRP A 363 22.19 -7.54 0.41
N LYS A 364 20.99 -7.92 -0.04
CA LYS A 364 20.51 -7.61 -1.40
C LYS A 364 20.45 -6.10 -1.65
N ASN A 365 19.90 -5.34 -0.70
CA ASN A 365 19.80 -3.89 -0.82
C ASN A 365 21.17 -3.22 -1.00
N LEU A 366 22.20 -3.74 -0.32
CA LEU A 366 23.58 -3.23 -0.42
C LEU A 366 24.30 -3.62 -1.72
N HIS A 367 23.99 -4.80 -2.29
CA HIS A 367 24.77 -5.37 -3.38
C HIS A 367 24.11 -5.27 -4.75
N PHE A 368 22.80 -5.09 -4.81
CA PHE A 368 22.06 -4.98 -6.06
C PHE A 368 22.30 -3.66 -6.77
N ASP A 369 22.55 -2.59 -6.03
CA ASP A 369 22.83 -1.28 -6.60
C ASP A 369 24.02 -1.34 -7.58
N GLY A 370 23.83 -0.75 -8.76
CA GLY A 370 24.80 -0.82 -9.87
C GLY A 370 24.98 -2.19 -10.54
N ARG A 371 24.28 -3.26 -10.11
CA ARG A 371 24.41 -4.63 -10.66
C ARG A 371 23.11 -5.16 -11.29
N PHE A 372 22.41 -4.28 -11.99
CA PHE A 372 21.20 -4.64 -12.72
C PHE A 372 21.06 -3.82 -14.00
N GLN A 373 20.20 -4.30 -14.88
CA GLN A 373 19.81 -3.62 -16.10
C GLN A 373 18.31 -3.81 -16.33
N TYR A 374 17.70 -2.95 -17.15
CA TYR A 374 16.32 -3.13 -17.56
C TYR A 374 16.25 -3.77 -18.94
N LYS A 375 15.24 -4.62 -19.14
CA LYS A 375 14.94 -5.18 -20.44
C LYS A 375 13.48 -4.93 -20.78
N LYS A 376 13.25 -4.37 -21.96
CA LYS A 376 11.90 -4.19 -22.48
C LYS A 376 11.20 -5.54 -22.59
N ILE A 377 9.96 -5.60 -22.11
CA ILE A 377 9.07 -6.76 -22.26
C ILE A 377 7.89 -6.39 -23.16
N SER A 378 7.39 -7.36 -23.91
CA SER A 378 6.23 -7.16 -24.78
C SER A 378 4.94 -7.18 -23.98
N ASN A 379 4.00 -6.30 -24.34
CA ASN A 379 2.66 -6.27 -23.79
C ASN A 379 1.64 -6.25 -24.93
N LYS A 380 0.51 -6.97 -24.79
CA LYS A 380 -0.53 -7.04 -25.83
C LYS A 380 -1.17 -5.68 -26.13
N ASN A 381 -1.17 -4.76 -25.16
CA ASN A 381 -1.75 -3.41 -25.30
C ASN A 381 -0.74 -2.33 -24.89
N GLU A 382 0.33 -2.14 -25.67
CA GLU A 382 1.39 -1.16 -25.36
C GLU A 382 0.87 0.28 -25.22
N ASN A 383 -0.22 0.62 -25.90
CA ASN A 383 -0.78 1.97 -25.90
C ASN A 383 -1.82 2.22 -24.80
N TYR A 384 -2.31 1.20 -24.09
CA TYR A 384 -3.33 1.39 -23.05
C TYR A 384 -2.66 1.73 -21.71
N SER A 385 -3.03 2.85 -21.10
CA SER A 385 -2.42 3.33 -19.85
C SER A 385 -3.39 4.14 -18.98
N SER A 386 -2.88 4.80 -17.93
CA SER A 386 -3.67 5.71 -17.10
C SER A 386 -4.18 6.95 -17.87
N LEU A 387 -3.46 7.43 -18.89
CA LEU A 387 -3.87 8.60 -19.68
C LEU A 387 -4.39 8.27 -21.08
N SER A 388 -4.20 7.04 -21.55
CA SER A 388 -4.45 6.67 -22.95
C SER A 388 -5.36 5.46 -23.12
N LYS A 389 -6.19 5.51 -24.17
CA LYS A 389 -7.03 4.42 -24.67
C LYS A 389 -6.17 3.46 -25.52
N ILE A 390 -6.74 2.32 -25.93
CA ILE A 390 -6.02 1.27 -26.69
C ILE A 390 -5.48 1.80 -28.04
N ASP A 391 -6.19 2.75 -28.66
CA ASP A 391 -5.78 3.43 -29.89
C ASP A 391 -4.71 4.54 -29.67
N GLY A 392 -4.29 4.76 -28.41
CA GLY A 392 -3.35 5.80 -28.02
C GLY A 392 -3.95 7.21 -27.91
N SER A 393 -5.26 7.38 -28.12
CA SER A 393 -5.96 8.64 -27.87
C SER A 393 -6.11 8.91 -26.36
N PRO A 394 -6.26 10.17 -25.92
CA PRO A 394 -6.41 10.48 -24.50
C PRO A 394 -7.69 9.87 -23.92
N LYS A 395 -7.63 9.47 -22.66
CA LYS A 395 -8.82 9.33 -21.81
C LYS A 395 -9.40 10.72 -21.55
N ASP A 396 -10.72 10.78 -21.38
CA ASP A 396 -11.39 12.06 -21.14
C ASP A 396 -11.16 12.54 -19.69
N PHE A 397 -11.06 11.59 -18.78
CA PHE A 397 -10.92 11.83 -17.34
C PHE A 397 -9.95 10.84 -16.68
N ILE A 398 -9.36 11.27 -15.58
CA ILE A 398 -8.58 10.46 -14.64
C ILE A 398 -9.03 10.76 -13.20
N ALA A 399 -8.98 9.76 -12.32
CA ALA A 399 -9.31 9.96 -10.92
C ALA A 399 -8.30 10.90 -10.25
N CYS A 400 -8.78 11.88 -9.49
CA CYS A 400 -7.93 12.89 -8.83
C CYS A 400 -6.80 12.26 -8.00
N GLY A 401 -7.10 11.24 -7.18
CA GLY A 401 -6.12 10.58 -6.32
C GLY A 401 -4.99 9.84 -7.08
N MET A 402 -5.09 9.68 -8.39
CA MET A 402 -3.96 9.23 -9.21
C MET A 402 -2.97 10.36 -9.54
N ILE A 403 -3.44 11.60 -9.58
CA ILE A 403 -2.62 12.79 -9.84
C ILE A 403 -2.12 13.39 -8.52
N GLY A 404 -2.99 13.54 -7.53
CA GLY A 404 -2.64 14.05 -6.21
C GLY A 404 -3.78 13.86 -5.22
N ILE A 405 -3.44 13.72 -3.94
CA ILE A 405 -4.42 13.58 -2.86
C ILE A 405 -4.98 14.92 -2.39
N GLN A 406 -4.28 16.03 -2.66
CA GLN A 406 -4.71 17.39 -2.37
C GLN A 406 -5.13 18.10 -3.65
N THR A 407 -6.09 19.02 -3.54
CA THR A 407 -6.56 19.88 -4.63
C THR A 407 -6.70 21.31 -4.17
N GLU A 408 -6.47 22.24 -5.09
CA GLU A 408 -6.64 23.68 -4.85
C GLU A 408 -7.58 24.29 -5.89
N GLU A 409 -8.43 25.23 -5.46
CA GLU A 409 -9.29 25.99 -6.37
C GLU A 409 -8.45 26.97 -7.20
N GLY A 410 -8.66 26.98 -8.51
CA GLY A 410 -7.98 27.90 -9.40
C GLY A 410 -7.94 27.39 -10.84
N SER A 411 -7.49 28.26 -11.75
CA SER A 411 -7.24 27.88 -13.14
C SER A 411 -5.82 27.33 -13.29
N THR A 412 -5.69 26.20 -13.97
CA THR A 412 -4.39 25.67 -14.40
C THR A 412 -3.83 26.44 -15.58
N SER A 413 -2.50 26.42 -15.73
CA SER A 413 -1.83 27.01 -16.90
C SER A 413 -2.31 26.41 -18.22
N GLU A 414 -2.23 27.18 -19.31
CA GLU A 414 -2.55 26.70 -20.66
C GLU A 414 -1.70 25.50 -21.07
N ASN A 415 -0.44 25.42 -20.64
CA ASN A 415 0.48 24.34 -21.03
C ASN A 415 0.41 23.15 -20.06
N TYR A 416 -0.43 23.20 -19.02
CA TYR A 416 -0.60 22.11 -18.07
C TYR A 416 -1.62 21.07 -18.58
N LEU A 417 -1.27 19.79 -18.47
CA LEU A 417 -2.03 18.65 -19.03
C LEU A 417 -3.45 18.50 -18.48
N TYR A 418 -3.68 18.90 -17.24
CA TYR A 418 -4.94 18.71 -16.53
C TYR A 418 -5.66 20.04 -16.31
N ASP A 419 -6.97 20.00 -16.06
CA ASP A 419 -7.76 21.20 -15.74
C ASP A 419 -7.78 21.55 -14.24
N VAL A 420 -7.43 20.61 -13.37
CA VAL A 420 -7.38 20.76 -11.90
C VAL A 420 -5.95 20.85 -11.39
N ILE A 421 -5.73 21.67 -10.35
CA ILE A 421 -4.50 21.71 -9.57
C ILE A 421 -4.58 20.59 -8.52
N ALA A 422 -3.84 19.50 -8.74
CA ALA A 422 -3.76 18.37 -7.81
C ALA A 422 -2.29 18.02 -7.52
N TYR A 423 -1.97 17.77 -6.26
CA TYR A 423 -0.59 17.56 -5.79
C TYR A 423 -0.54 16.74 -4.49
N ASP A 424 0.66 16.28 -4.13
CA ASP A 424 0.95 15.48 -2.94
C ASP A 424 1.89 16.18 -1.94
N SER A 425 2.63 17.22 -2.37
CA SER A 425 3.53 18.00 -1.53
C SER A 425 3.53 19.50 -1.89
N PRO A 426 4.02 20.40 -1.00
CA PRO A 426 4.12 21.82 -1.28
C PRO A 426 4.98 22.15 -2.52
N LEU A 427 6.10 21.44 -2.70
CA LEU A 427 6.98 21.62 -3.86
C LEU A 427 6.29 21.24 -5.17
N GLU A 428 5.50 20.17 -5.16
CA GLU A 428 4.69 19.79 -6.31
C GLU A 428 3.58 20.81 -6.61
N ALA A 429 2.93 21.35 -5.57
CA ALA A 429 1.92 22.39 -5.72
C ALA A 429 2.51 23.62 -6.42
N GLU A 430 3.73 24.00 -6.05
CA GLU A 430 4.48 25.07 -6.71
C GLU A 430 4.74 24.74 -8.18
N ASN A 431 5.24 23.54 -8.49
CA ASN A 431 5.53 23.11 -9.86
C ASN A 431 4.27 23.02 -10.74
N VAL A 432 3.13 22.57 -10.20
CA VAL A 432 1.86 22.58 -10.93
C VAL A 432 1.47 24.02 -11.29
N LYS A 433 1.69 24.95 -10.37
CA LYS A 433 1.37 26.38 -10.52
C LYS A 433 2.42 27.19 -11.30
N SER A 434 3.61 26.66 -11.54
CA SER A 434 4.72 27.37 -12.19
C SER A 434 4.55 27.54 -13.72
N GLY A 435 3.32 27.65 -14.20
CA GLY A 435 3.02 27.85 -15.61
C GLY A 435 3.58 29.16 -16.17
N GLY A 436 3.56 29.31 -17.50
CA GLY A 436 4.07 30.52 -18.16
C GLY A 436 5.60 30.58 -18.28
N ILE A 437 6.27 29.43 -18.19
CA ILE A 437 7.68 29.31 -18.58
C ILE A 437 7.71 29.19 -20.10
N ASP A 438 8.20 30.23 -20.80
CA ASP A 438 8.13 30.37 -22.27
C ASP A 438 8.67 29.17 -23.06
N LYS A 439 9.61 28.42 -22.48
CA LYS A 439 10.22 27.24 -23.11
C LYS A 439 9.37 25.97 -22.97
N VAL A 440 8.42 25.90 -22.03
CA VAL A 440 7.62 24.69 -21.78
C VAL A 440 6.50 24.59 -22.79
N VAL A 441 6.51 23.54 -23.63
CA VAL A 441 5.43 23.23 -24.58
C VAL A 441 4.24 22.64 -23.84
N VAL A 442 4.50 21.63 -23.02
CA VAL A 442 3.50 20.96 -22.21
C VAL A 442 4.16 20.34 -20.99
N TYR A 443 3.45 20.30 -19.88
CA TYR A 443 3.86 19.57 -18.68
C TYR A 443 2.67 19.01 -17.93
N GLY A 444 2.93 18.02 -17.07
CA GLY A 444 1.89 17.41 -16.25
C GLY A 444 2.48 16.52 -15.18
N LYS A 445 1.73 16.35 -14.07
CA LYS A 445 2.03 15.28 -13.12
C LYS A 445 1.84 13.92 -13.78
N ILE A 446 2.74 13.01 -13.49
CA ILE A 446 2.65 11.61 -13.90
C ILE A 446 1.69 10.91 -12.92
N PRO A 447 0.67 10.19 -13.41
CA PRO A 447 -0.21 9.44 -12.54
C PRO A 447 0.55 8.38 -11.73
N ARG A 448 0.22 8.25 -10.45
CA ARG A 448 0.80 7.24 -9.56
C ARG A 448 0.72 5.84 -10.17
N LYS A 449 1.82 5.08 -10.04
CA LYS A 449 1.95 3.69 -10.52
C LYS A 449 1.72 3.50 -12.04
N SER A 450 1.82 4.53 -12.87
CA SER A 450 1.57 4.40 -14.31
C SER A 450 2.78 3.89 -15.09
N ILE A 451 3.92 4.58 -14.96
CA ILE A 451 5.19 4.18 -15.58
C ILE A 451 5.66 2.87 -14.93
N ALA A 452 5.55 2.81 -13.60
CA ALA A 452 5.82 1.63 -12.78
C ALA A 452 7.21 1.02 -13.04
N ILE A 453 8.26 1.85 -12.88
CA ILE A 453 9.66 1.45 -12.94
C ILE A 453 9.93 0.43 -11.82
N PRO A 454 10.30 -0.82 -12.13
CA PRO A 454 10.65 -1.82 -11.11
C PRO A 454 11.89 -1.40 -10.33
N THR A 455 11.92 -1.59 -9.02
CA THR A 455 13.08 -1.25 -8.17
C THR A 455 13.76 -2.50 -7.63
N ILE A 456 15.02 -2.37 -7.20
CA ILE A 456 15.81 -3.46 -6.59
C ILE A 456 15.22 -3.98 -5.26
N VAL A 457 14.34 -3.21 -4.63
CA VAL A 457 13.65 -3.58 -3.36
C VAL A 457 12.30 -4.27 -3.58
N GLY A 458 11.90 -4.53 -4.83
CA GLY A 458 10.68 -5.28 -5.16
C GLY A 458 9.41 -4.44 -5.22
N GLU A 459 9.53 -3.10 -5.20
CA GLU A 459 8.42 -2.17 -5.44
C GLU A 459 8.50 -1.58 -6.84
N THR A 460 7.41 -0.96 -7.31
CA THR A 460 7.41 -0.13 -8.52
C THR A 460 7.32 1.35 -8.16
N TYR A 461 8.00 2.17 -8.91
CA TYR A 461 8.09 3.60 -8.72
C TYR A 461 7.61 4.37 -9.97
N SER A 462 7.12 5.58 -9.81
CA SER A 462 6.78 6.48 -10.92
C SER A 462 7.21 7.88 -10.53
N PRO A 463 8.02 8.56 -11.36
CA PRO A 463 8.42 9.94 -11.11
C PRO A 463 7.24 10.90 -11.03
N ASP A 464 7.44 12.11 -10.51
CA ASP A 464 6.34 13.05 -10.26
C ASP A 464 5.83 13.83 -11.48
N PHE A 465 6.72 14.30 -12.35
CA PHE A 465 6.37 15.16 -13.48
C PHE A 465 7.03 14.76 -14.79
N MET A 466 6.37 15.12 -15.88
CA MET A 466 6.91 15.10 -17.23
C MET A 466 6.75 16.46 -17.88
N TYR A 467 7.80 16.91 -18.58
CA TYR A 467 7.88 18.16 -19.31
C TYR A 467 8.37 17.90 -20.73
N VAL A 468 7.79 18.63 -21.68
CA VAL A 468 8.34 18.80 -23.02
C VAL A 468 8.75 20.26 -23.14
N VAL A 469 10.05 20.51 -23.33
CA VAL A 469 10.61 21.87 -23.42
C VAL A 469 11.29 22.09 -24.77
N LYS A 470 11.22 23.32 -25.28
CA LYS A 470 11.91 23.72 -26.51
C LYS A 470 13.40 23.89 -26.26
N LYS A 471 14.22 23.26 -27.11
CA LYS A 471 15.67 23.44 -27.21
C LYS A 471 15.99 24.08 -28.57
N GLY A 472 15.94 25.40 -28.63
CA GLY A 472 16.13 26.14 -29.90
C GLY A 472 14.88 26.20 -30.77
N VAL A 473 15.05 26.19 -32.10
CA VAL A 473 13.97 26.50 -33.07
C VAL A 473 13.06 25.30 -33.38
N SER A 474 13.59 24.07 -33.37
CA SER A 474 12.85 22.87 -33.78
C SER A 474 13.07 21.63 -32.91
N ASP A 475 14.00 21.66 -31.96
CA ASP A 475 14.27 20.49 -31.12
C ASP A 475 13.50 20.57 -29.81
N GLU A 476 12.97 19.42 -29.39
CA GLU A 476 12.29 19.25 -28.12
C GLU A 476 13.16 18.38 -27.20
N LEU A 477 13.11 18.72 -25.91
CA LEU A 477 13.73 17.98 -24.84
C LEU A 477 12.64 17.46 -23.90
N ASN A 478 12.60 16.15 -23.73
CA ASN A 478 11.69 15.49 -22.80
C ASN A 478 12.38 15.32 -21.45
N LEU A 479 11.81 15.91 -20.41
CA LEU A 479 12.36 15.89 -19.06
C LEU A 479 11.37 15.22 -18.11
N ILE A 480 11.88 14.27 -17.32
CA ILE A 480 11.15 13.62 -16.25
C ILE A 480 11.75 14.07 -14.92
N ILE A 481 10.91 14.64 -14.07
CA ILE A 481 11.33 15.28 -12.83
C ILE A 481 10.74 14.53 -11.65
N GLU A 482 11.60 14.10 -10.73
CA GLU A 482 11.23 13.64 -9.40
C GLU A 482 11.36 14.77 -8.40
N THR A 483 10.38 14.97 -7.53
CA THR A 483 10.43 15.99 -6.48
C THR A 483 10.79 15.37 -5.14
N LYS A 484 11.59 16.09 -4.35
CA LYS A 484 11.98 15.70 -3.00
C LYS A 484 11.85 16.87 -2.06
N ASP A 485 11.02 16.70 -1.03
CA ASP A 485 10.80 17.72 -0.02
C ASP A 485 11.94 17.71 1.03
N VAL A 486 13.17 17.84 0.54
CA VAL A 486 14.40 17.91 1.33
C VAL A 486 15.31 18.99 0.76
N ASN A 487 16.16 19.58 1.60
CA ASN A 487 17.05 20.67 1.18
C ASN A 487 18.37 20.16 0.60
N THR A 488 18.82 18.97 0.99
CA THR A 488 20.11 18.42 0.57
C THR A 488 20.01 16.93 0.24
N GLU A 489 20.92 16.44 -0.62
CA GLU A 489 21.02 15.01 -0.96
C GLU A 489 21.23 14.10 0.26
N SER A 490 21.92 14.60 1.29
CA SER A 490 22.17 13.87 2.53
C SER A 490 20.89 13.57 3.31
N ASP A 491 19.86 14.39 3.15
CA ASP A 491 18.59 14.28 3.87
C ASP A 491 17.65 13.24 3.22
N LEU A 492 17.99 12.72 2.03
CA LEU A 492 17.22 11.69 1.37
C LEU A 492 17.23 10.38 2.17
N ARG A 493 16.05 9.78 2.33
CA ARG A 493 15.91 8.45 2.93
C ARG A 493 16.54 7.40 2.02
N ASP A 494 17.02 6.30 2.59
CA ASP A 494 17.65 5.23 1.82
C ASP A 494 16.75 4.68 0.70
N VAL A 495 15.45 4.56 0.96
CA VAL A 495 14.45 4.14 -0.04
C VAL A 495 14.33 5.15 -1.18
N GLU A 496 14.48 6.45 -0.93
CA GLU A 496 14.43 7.49 -1.96
C GLU A 496 15.69 7.45 -2.82
N LYS A 497 16.87 7.29 -2.21
CA LYS A 497 18.14 7.10 -2.92
C LYS A 497 18.08 5.90 -3.86
N ILE A 498 17.53 4.78 -3.39
CA ILE A 498 17.33 3.58 -4.21
C ILE A 498 16.41 3.85 -5.40
N LYS A 499 15.30 4.57 -5.20
CA LYS A 499 14.35 4.91 -6.28
C LYS A 499 15.00 5.81 -7.34
N ILE A 500 15.79 6.80 -6.91
CA ILE A 500 16.53 7.70 -7.79
C ILE A 500 17.57 6.91 -8.61
N SER A 501 18.42 6.10 -7.97
CA SER A 501 19.39 5.23 -8.66
C SER A 501 18.70 4.30 -9.68
N CYS A 502 17.58 3.67 -9.28
CA CYS A 502 16.79 2.82 -10.19
C CYS A 502 16.24 3.59 -11.39
N ALA A 503 15.83 4.85 -11.20
CA ALA A 503 15.35 5.72 -12.26
C ALA A 503 16.48 6.11 -13.21
N GLU A 504 17.66 6.51 -12.70
CA GLU A 504 18.82 6.85 -13.53
C GLU A 504 19.19 5.69 -14.47
N VAL A 505 19.34 4.48 -13.94
CA VAL A 505 19.62 3.28 -14.75
C VAL A 505 18.49 2.99 -15.75
N PHE A 506 17.23 3.24 -15.38
CA PHE A 506 16.08 3.06 -16.27
C PHE A 506 16.11 4.03 -17.45
N PHE A 507 16.39 5.30 -17.21
CA PHE A 507 16.41 6.32 -18.25
C PHE A 507 17.63 6.20 -19.16
N GLU A 508 18.78 5.72 -18.66
CA GLU A 508 19.90 5.31 -19.52
C GLU A 508 19.52 4.14 -20.42
N GLN A 509 18.77 3.15 -19.92
CA GLN A 509 18.25 2.07 -20.77
C GLN A 509 17.23 2.58 -21.80
N LEU A 510 16.34 3.50 -21.43
CA LEU A 510 15.39 4.12 -22.38
C LEU A 510 16.13 4.83 -23.51
N LYS A 511 17.21 5.54 -23.19
CA LYS A 511 18.08 6.21 -24.16
C LYS A 511 18.74 5.20 -25.11
N ALA A 512 19.25 4.08 -24.57
CA ALA A 512 19.79 2.98 -25.38
C ALA A 512 18.73 2.36 -26.31
N ASP A 513 17.47 2.31 -25.87
CA ASP A 513 16.32 1.85 -26.66
C ASP A 513 15.80 2.91 -27.66
N GLY A 514 16.48 4.05 -27.77
CA GLY A 514 16.16 5.13 -28.72
C GLY A 514 15.10 6.12 -28.24
N ILE A 515 14.69 6.07 -26.97
CA ILE A 515 13.74 7.01 -26.37
C ILE A 515 14.53 8.17 -25.75
N LYS A 516 14.37 9.36 -26.34
CA LYS A 516 15.00 10.59 -25.84
C LYS A 516 14.19 11.15 -24.67
N ALA A 517 14.55 10.80 -23.45
CA ALA A 517 14.04 11.40 -22.22
C ALA A 517 15.15 11.48 -21.18
N GLU A 518 15.27 12.60 -20.48
CA GLU A 518 16.25 12.78 -19.41
C GLU A 518 15.54 12.81 -18.05
N PHE A 519 16.13 12.14 -17.08
CA PHE A 519 15.64 12.10 -15.71
C PHE A 519 16.47 13.03 -14.84
N HIS A 520 15.79 13.82 -14.02
CA HIS A 520 16.38 14.71 -13.03
C HIS A 520 15.53 14.66 -11.76
N HIS A 521 16.11 14.98 -10.62
CA HIS A 521 15.37 15.23 -9.38
C HIS A 521 15.56 16.67 -8.92
N GLN A 522 14.54 17.19 -8.24
CA GLN A 522 14.45 18.55 -7.74
C GLN A 522 14.31 18.53 -6.22
N LEU A 523 15.16 19.31 -5.55
CA LEU A 523 15.13 19.53 -4.11
C LEU A 523 14.33 20.80 -3.75
N THR A 524 13.90 20.96 -2.50
CA THR A 524 13.05 22.09 -2.06
C THR A 524 13.67 23.46 -2.28
N ASN A 525 15.00 23.56 -2.28
CA ASN A 525 15.75 24.80 -2.48
C ASN A 525 15.96 25.17 -3.96
N GLU A 526 15.60 24.30 -4.91
CA GLU A 526 15.74 24.53 -6.34
C GLU A 526 14.38 24.83 -6.97
N LYS A 527 14.26 25.97 -7.66
CA LYS A 527 13.05 26.30 -8.43
C LYS A 527 13.05 25.55 -9.75
N ILE A 528 11.91 24.99 -10.13
CA ILE A 528 11.77 24.24 -11.38
C ILE A 528 12.21 25.05 -12.61
N ARG A 529 11.94 26.36 -12.64
CA ARG A 529 12.40 27.25 -13.70
C ARG A 529 13.93 27.23 -13.85
N THR A 530 14.66 27.29 -12.75
CA THR A 530 16.13 27.26 -12.73
C THR A 530 16.65 25.92 -13.26
N LEU A 531 16.04 24.81 -12.84
CA LEU A 531 16.37 23.47 -13.33
C LEU A 531 16.14 23.36 -14.84
N LEU A 532 14.96 23.79 -15.32
CA LEU A 532 14.63 23.77 -16.74
C LEU A 532 15.56 24.66 -17.57
N ASP A 533 15.96 25.83 -17.06
CA ASP A 533 16.92 26.70 -17.73
C ASP A 533 18.31 26.06 -17.81
N LYS A 534 18.80 25.45 -16.73
CA LYS A 534 20.09 24.75 -16.69
C LYS A 534 20.18 23.60 -17.69
N VAL A 535 19.10 22.84 -17.87
CA VAL A 535 19.07 21.65 -18.73
C VAL A 535 18.73 21.98 -20.20
N SER A 536 18.05 23.11 -20.44
CA SER A 536 17.72 23.59 -21.80
C SER A 536 18.77 24.53 -22.42
N SER A 537 19.73 25.01 -21.63
CA SER A 537 20.91 25.77 -22.10
C SER A 537 21.86 24.85 -22.88
#